data_AF-V5RIN5-F1
#
_entry.id   AF-V5RIN5-F1
#
_cell.length_a   1.000
_cell.length_b   1.000
_cell.length_c   1.000
_cell.angle_alpha   90.00
_cell.angle_beta   90.00
_cell.angle_gamma   90.00
#
_symmetry.space_group_name_H-M   'P 1'
#
loop_
_entity.id
_entity.type
_entity.pdbx_description
1 polymer ?
#
loop_
_entity_poly.entity_id
_entity_poly.type
_entity_poly.pdbx_seq_one_letter_code
_entity_poly.pdbx_strand_id
1 'polypeptide(L)'
;MKKLMSLMAAIGLVSSTGTLFSNVVSCSKAKPSDEVKTLTYKEGKNDKSFVEVLENKTKIGNDSEGRGLLVEQNKLQRDYLDEKNESDEVDFGNYEGSAVYFTVDKTTAINNEESNEDSRIEDSFPNYMKEIFNELNDFKNKQVVNKTEKRVTVDYYFMTIKGVKDSSEFTTFIYNFKLDAKLPEENPSQNNVKEKLKGESTLMYKKTITIS
;
A
#
# COMPACT_ATOMS: atom_id res chain seq x y z
N MET A 1 73.41 -13.62 15.85
CA MET A 1 73.15 -14.09 14.48
C MET A 1 71.64 -14.16 14.28
N LYS A 2 71.18 -13.56 13.17
CA LYS A 2 70.02 -13.91 12.31
C LYS A 2 68.71 -14.25 13.05
N LYS A 3 67.82 -13.28 13.24
CA LYS A 3 66.75 -12.87 12.29
C LYS A 3 65.84 -14.04 11.87
N LEU A 4 64.63 -14.06 12.43
CA LEU A 4 63.43 -14.52 11.74
C LEU A 4 62.23 -13.67 12.20
N MET A 5 62.18 -12.48 11.61
CA MET A 5 60.96 -11.70 11.48
C MET A 5 60.06 -12.35 10.44
N SER A 6 58.75 -12.21 10.66
CA SER A 6 57.70 -12.14 9.64
C SER A 6 57.30 -13.43 8.93
N LEU A 7 56.13 -13.96 9.32
CA LEU A 7 55.06 -14.17 8.33
C LEU A 7 53.69 -14.05 9.02
N MET A 8 53.10 -12.86 8.92
CA MET A 8 51.64 -12.77 8.93
C MET A 8 51.11 -13.32 7.60
N ALA A 9 50.15 -14.22 7.67
CA ALA A 9 49.12 -14.35 6.65
C ALA A 9 47.83 -14.76 7.37
N ALA A 10 46.86 -13.86 7.27
CA ALA A 10 45.55 -13.97 7.88
C ALA A 10 44.79 -15.19 7.37
N ILE A 11 44.10 -15.88 8.29
CA ILE A 11 42.82 -16.52 7.97
C ILE A 11 41.85 -16.07 9.04
N GLY A 12 41.12 -15.01 8.71
CA GLY A 12 39.88 -14.68 9.39
C GLY A 12 38.84 -15.75 9.05
N LEU A 13 38.31 -16.40 10.08
CA LEU A 13 37.03 -17.06 10.04
C LEU A 13 36.33 -16.67 11.34
N VAL A 14 35.76 -15.47 11.31
CA VAL A 14 34.71 -15.06 12.23
C VAL A 14 33.55 -16.00 11.95
N SER A 15 33.39 -17.04 12.77
CA SER A 15 32.19 -17.85 12.82
C SER A 15 31.08 -17.03 13.48
N SER A 16 30.50 -16.10 12.74
CA SER A 16 29.20 -15.55 13.09
C SER A 16 28.19 -16.69 12.92
N THR A 17 27.66 -17.16 14.03
CA THR A 17 26.44 -17.94 14.09
C THR A 17 25.31 -17.11 13.50
N GLY A 18 25.15 -17.18 12.17
CA GLY A 18 23.96 -16.74 11.48
C GLY A 18 22.84 -17.69 11.85
N THR A 19 22.07 -17.33 12.87
CA THR A 19 20.69 -17.81 13.01
C THR A 19 19.96 -17.41 11.73
N LEU A 20 19.89 -18.35 10.80
CA LEU A 20 18.96 -18.31 9.68
C LEU A 20 17.56 -18.36 10.30
N PHE A 21 16.99 -17.18 10.55
CA PHE A 21 15.54 -17.07 10.62
C PHE A 21 15.04 -17.39 9.21
N SER A 22 14.72 -18.67 9.01
CA SER A 22 13.88 -19.12 7.93
C SER A 22 12.48 -18.54 8.16
N ASN A 23 12.30 -17.27 7.79
CA ASN A 23 10.97 -16.79 7.45
C ASN A 23 10.55 -17.61 6.25
N VAL A 24 9.63 -18.54 6.48
CA VAL A 24 8.99 -19.35 5.47
C VAL A 24 8.15 -18.36 4.65
N VAL A 25 8.77 -17.75 3.64
CA VAL A 25 8.04 -17.01 2.61
C VAL A 25 7.26 -18.06 1.84
N SER A 26 5.99 -18.19 2.17
CA SER A 26 5.04 -18.99 1.41
C SER A 26 5.11 -18.52 -0.04
N CYS A 27 5.75 -19.31 -0.89
CA CYS A 27 5.71 -19.15 -2.34
C CYS A 27 4.28 -19.38 -2.83
N SER A 28 3.41 -18.38 -2.71
CA SER A 28 2.42 -18.17 -3.76
C SER A 28 3.21 -17.96 -5.04
N LYS A 29 2.97 -18.81 -6.03
CA LYS A 29 3.59 -18.74 -7.36
C LYS A 29 3.29 -17.37 -7.98
N ALA A 30 4.15 -16.39 -7.69
CA ALA A 30 4.13 -15.10 -8.34
C ALA A 30 4.43 -15.34 -9.81
N LYS A 31 3.51 -14.90 -10.67
CA LYS A 31 3.79 -14.78 -12.10
C LYS A 31 5.04 -13.92 -12.28
N PRO A 32 5.92 -14.24 -13.24
CA PRO A 32 7.10 -13.43 -13.48
C PRO A 32 6.70 -12.00 -13.91
N SER A 33 7.26 -11.03 -13.17
CA SER A 33 7.38 -9.59 -13.44
C SER A 33 6.11 -8.72 -13.51
N ASP A 34 5.49 -8.46 -12.37
CA ASP A 34 5.15 -7.06 -12.05
C ASP A 34 6.30 -6.55 -11.16
N GLU A 35 7.36 -6.03 -11.78
CA GLU A 35 8.47 -5.43 -11.04
C GLU A 35 7.94 -4.24 -10.23
N VAL A 36 8.09 -4.30 -8.90
CA VAL A 36 7.69 -3.19 -8.02
C VAL A 36 8.47 -1.95 -8.41
N LYS A 37 7.77 -0.94 -8.92
CA LYS A 37 8.38 0.29 -9.42
C LYS A 37 8.69 1.25 -8.27
N THR A 38 9.60 2.19 -8.51
CA THR A 38 9.86 3.29 -7.57
C THR A 38 9.09 4.54 -7.99
N LEU A 39 8.45 5.23 -7.03
CA LEU A 39 7.77 6.50 -7.30
C LEU A 39 8.77 7.62 -7.60
N THR A 40 8.43 8.46 -8.57
CA THR A 40 9.25 9.61 -8.96
C THR A 40 8.55 10.92 -8.66
N TYR A 41 9.29 11.89 -8.13
CA TYR A 41 8.74 13.22 -7.85
C TYR A 41 8.48 13.99 -9.14
N LYS A 42 7.42 14.80 -9.12
CA LYS A 42 7.26 15.91 -10.06
C LYS A 42 8.34 16.96 -9.82
N GLU A 43 8.61 17.77 -10.84
CA GLU A 43 9.58 18.86 -10.77
C GLU A 43 9.29 19.78 -9.57
N GLY A 44 10.34 20.10 -8.80
CA GLY A 44 10.24 20.95 -7.61
C GLY A 44 9.66 20.26 -6.37
N LYS A 45 9.26 18.98 -6.43
CA LYS A 45 8.78 18.21 -5.28
C LYS A 45 9.88 17.29 -4.71
N ASN A 46 9.70 16.90 -3.45
CA ASN A 46 10.67 16.12 -2.68
C ASN A 46 10.00 15.44 -1.48
N ASP A 47 10.79 14.70 -0.69
CA ASP A 47 10.36 14.02 0.53
C ASP A 47 9.64 14.97 1.49
N LYS A 48 10.20 16.17 1.73
CA LYS A 48 9.57 17.20 2.57
C LYS A 48 8.18 17.59 2.10
N SER A 49 8.00 17.79 0.79
CA SER A 49 6.69 18.11 0.19
C SER A 49 5.68 16.98 0.42
N PHE A 50 6.13 15.73 0.36
CA PHE A 50 5.27 14.57 0.61
C PHE A 50 4.91 14.43 2.09
N VAL A 51 5.88 14.60 2.99
CA VAL A 51 5.69 14.61 4.44
C VAL A 51 4.65 15.65 4.83
N GLU A 52 4.77 16.89 4.35
CA GLU A 52 3.82 17.97 4.64
C GLU A 52 2.37 17.60 4.26
N VAL A 53 2.17 16.91 3.14
CA VAL A 53 0.84 16.45 2.74
C VAL A 53 0.31 15.37 3.69
N LEU A 54 1.15 14.42 4.09
CA LEU A 54 0.75 13.36 5.02
C LEU A 54 0.45 13.88 6.42
N GLU A 55 1.12 14.93 6.89
CA GLU A 55 0.83 15.54 8.19
C GLU A 55 -0.51 16.28 8.18
N ASN A 56 -0.83 16.98 7.08
CA ASN A 56 -1.89 18.01 7.08
C ASN A 56 -3.17 17.62 6.33
N LYS A 57 -3.12 16.67 5.39
CA LYS A 57 -4.24 16.40 4.47
C LYS A 57 -4.71 14.95 4.45
N THR A 58 -4.12 14.09 5.28
CA THR A 58 -4.47 12.67 5.33
C THR A 58 -4.78 12.22 6.76
N LYS A 59 -5.41 11.04 6.85
CA LYS A 59 -5.51 10.24 8.06
C LYS A 59 -4.75 8.95 7.82
N ILE A 60 -4.04 8.44 8.80
CA ILE A 60 -3.23 7.22 8.63
C ILE A 60 -3.63 6.17 9.65
N GLY A 61 -3.94 4.99 9.12
CA GLY A 61 -4.42 3.81 9.82
C GLY A 61 -5.83 3.97 10.41
N ASN A 62 -6.22 2.99 11.21
CA ASN A 62 -7.52 2.97 11.90
C ASN A 62 -7.57 3.88 13.15
N ASP A 63 -6.72 4.90 13.24
CA ASP A 63 -6.73 5.83 14.37
C ASP A 63 -8.06 6.58 14.40
N SER A 64 -8.87 6.32 15.44
CA SER A 64 -10.15 6.99 15.68
C SER A 64 -10.04 8.52 15.75
N GLU A 65 -8.85 9.04 16.09
CA GLU A 65 -8.59 10.49 16.11
C GLU A 65 -8.32 11.07 14.72
N GLY A 66 -8.17 10.22 13.69
CA GLY A 66 -8.02 10.65 12.31
C GLY A 66 -6.79 11.52 12.06
N ARG A 67 -5.68 11.23 12.74
CA ARG A 67 -4.44 12.00 12.63
C ARG A 67 -3.62 11.55 11.42
N GLY A 68 -2.95 12.51 10.79
CA GLY A 68 -2.01 12.27 9.70
C GLY A 68 -0.71 11.59 10.17
N LEU A 69 0.35 11.82 9.39
CA LEU A 69 1.71 11.52 9.82
C LEU A 69 2.06 12.39 11.04
N LEU A 70 2.71 11.81 12.04
CA LEU A 70 3.16 12.54 13.22
C LEU A 70 4.68 12.57 13.24
N VAL A 71 5.25 13.77 13.05
CA VAL A 71 6.69 14.02 13.01
C VAL A 71 7.06 15.08 14.04
N GLU A 72 8.10 14.81 14.82
CA GLU A 72 8.78 15.83 15.65
C GLU A 72 10.29 15.60 15.55
N GLN A 73 11.06 16.68 15.54
CA GLN A 73 12.54 16.62 15.45
C GLN A 73 13.03 15.72 14.30
N ASN A 74 12.37 15.81 13.15
CA ASN A 74 12.64 15.02 11.95
C ASN A 74 12.55 13.50 12.14
N LYS A 75 11.68 13.05 13.06
CA LYS A 75 11.47 11.63 13.36
C LYS A 75 9.99 11.30 13.55
N LEU A 76 9.62 10.08 13.20
CA LEU A 76 8.28 9.54 13.44
C LEU A 76 7.99 9.47 14.94
N GLN A 77 6.82 9.94 15.37
CA GLN A 77 6.43 9.92 16.78
C GLN A 77 5.68 8.65 17.20
N ARG A 78 5.33 7.80 16.24
CA ARG A 78 4.69 6.49 16.45
C ARG A 78 5.08 5.50 15.38
N ASP A 79 4.81 4.23 15.64
CA ASP A 79 4.95 3.17 14.66
C ASP A 79 3.80 3.22 13.65
N TYR A 80 4.13 2.88 12.40
CA TYR A 80 3.21 2.62 11.31
C TYR A 80 3.51 1.21 10.82
N LEU A 81 2.80 0.24 11.39
CA LEU A 81 3.07 -1.19 11.21
C LEU A 81 2.10 -1.80 10.19
N ASP A 82 2.36 -3.05 9.81
CA ASP A 82 1.49 -3.82 8.95
C ASP A 82 0.11 -3.99 9.60
N GLU A 83 -0.92 -3.50 8.93
CA GLU A 83 -2.29 -3.70 9.37
C GLU A 83 -2.81 -5.06 8.88
N LYS A 84 -3.53 -5.75 9.76
CA LYS A 84 -4.34 -6.89 9.34
C LYS A 84 -5.65 -6.35 8.80
N ASN A 85 -6.07 -6.87 7.65
CA ASN A 85 -7.40 -6.59 7.17
C ASN A 85 -8.45 -7.30 8.06
N GLU A 86 -9.08 -6.53 8.93
CA GLU A 86 -10.12 -7.00 9.86
C GLU A 86 -11.54 -6.92 9.28
N SER A 87 -11.73 -6.59 8.01
CA SER A 87 -13.07 -6.57 7.42
C SER A 87 -13.69 -7.97 7.40
N ASP A 88 -14.88 -8.11 7.99
CA ASP A 88 -15.67 -9.35 7.94
C ASP A 88 -16.31 -9.59 6.56
N GLU A 89 -16.35 -8.56 5.71
CA GLU A 89 -17.07 -8.59 4.43
C GLU A 89 -16.13 -8.82 3.24
N VAL A 90 -14.96 -8.18 3.24
CA VAL A 90 -14.02 -8.20 2.11
C VAL A 90 -12.61 -8.50 2.59
N ASP A 91 -11.98 -9.51 2.01
CA ASP A 91 -10.55 -9.76 2.13
C ASP A 91 -9.77 -8.94 1.09
N PHE A 92 -9.17 -7.84 1.52
CA PHE A 92 -8.22 -7.04 0.76
C PHE A 92 -6.87 -7.75 0.53
N GLY A 93 -6.64 -8.90 1.17
CA GLY A 93 -5.34 -9.55 1.22
C GLY A 93 -4.41 -8.88 2.24
N ASN A 94 -3.16 -9.34 2.27
CA ASN A 94 -2.13 -8.76 3.12
C ASN A 94 -1.45 -7.60 2.38
N TYR A 95 -1.39 -6.44 3.01
CA TYR A 95 -0.59 -5.31 2.57
C TYR A 95 0.37 -4.87 3.69
N GLU A 96 1.49 -4.27 3.31
CA GLU A 96 2.46 -3.73 4.27
C GLU A 96 2.08 -2.30 4.70
N GLY A 97 2.30 -1.99 5.98
CA GLY A 97 2.08 -0.67 6.55
C GLY A 97 0.62 -0.34 6.88
N SER A 98 0.43 0.90 7.35
CA SER A 98 -0.87 1.46 7.72
C SER A 98 -1.49 2.20 6.55
N ALA A 99 -2.80 2.02 6.33
CA ALA A 99 -3.50 2.63 5.20
C ALA A 99 -3.53 4.16 5.29
N VAL A 100 -3.35 4.84 4.15
CA VAL A 100 -3.46 6.30 4.06
C VAL A 100 -4.82 6.67 3.48
N TYR A 101 -5.63 7.34 4.28
CA TYR A 101 -6.93 7.88 3.89
C TYR A 101 -6.78 9.35 3.53
N PHE A 102 -7.10 9.67 2.29
CA PHE A 102 -7.04 11.04 1.81
C PHE A 102 -8.31 11.80 2.17
N THR A 103 -8.16 13.07 2.54
CA THR A 103 -9.32 13.98 2.57
C THR A 103 -9.69 14.26 1.12
N VAL A 104 -10.83 13.72 0.67
CA VAL A 104 -11.28 13.83 -0.72
C VAL A 104 -12.07 15.12 -0.89
N ASP A 105 -11.60 16.01 -1.77
CA ASP A 105 -12.47 17.02 -2.38
C ASP A 105 -13.39 16.29 -3.35
N LYS A 106 -14.70 16.30 -3.08
CA LYS A 106 -15.75 15.57 -3.81
C LYS A 106 -15.39 15.30 -5.27
N THR A 107 -15.07 14.06 -5.60
CA THR A 107 -14.90 13.61 -6.98
C THR A 107 -16.27 13.48 -7.64
N THR A 108 -16.38 14.01 -8.86
CA THR A 108 -17.54 13.81 -9.73
C THR A 108 -17.57 12.38 -10.22
N ALA A 109 -18.53 11.60 -9.72
CA ALA A 109 -18.89 10.32 -10.31
C ALA A 109 -19.48 10.57 -11.71
N ILE A 110 -18.88 9.96 -12.74
CA ILE A 110 -19.50 9.89 -14.07
C ILE A 110 -20.42 8.67 -14.04
N ASN A 111 -21.73 8.91 -13.99
CA ASN A 111 -22.73 7.85 -14.14
C ASN A 111 -23.09 7.73 -15.62
N ASN A 112 -22.90 6.55 -16.21
CA ASN A 112 -23.45 6.23 -17.52
C ASN A 112 -24.84 5.61 -17.31
N GLU A 113 -25.90 6.40 -17.43
CA GLU A 113 -27.28 5.97 -17.18
C GLU A 113 -27.88 5.11 -18.31
N GLU A 114 -27.20 4.95 -19.45
CA GLU A 114 -27.76 4.32 -20.65
C GLU A 114 -27.32 2.86 -20.92
N SER A 115 -26.54 2.22 -20.03
CA SER A 115 -26.06 0.84 -20.21
C SER A 115 -26.59 -0.16 -19.17
N ASN A 116 -26.72 -1.44 -19.54
CA ASN A 116 -26.93 -2.58 -18.60
C ASN A 116 -25.75 -2.79 -17.62
N GLU A 117 -24.74 -1.93 -17.72
CA GLU A 117 -23.52 -1.88 -16.96
C GLU A 117 -23.48 -0.53 -16.26
N ASP A 118 -23.55 -0.52 -14.94
CA ASP A 118 -23.30 0.70 -14.17
C ASP A 118 -21.80 0.73 -13.87
N SER A 119 -21.08 1.62 -14.55
CA SER A 119 -19.65 1.84 -14.34
C SER A 119 -19.40 3.18 -13.67
N ARG A 120 -18.67 3.16 -12.54
CA ARG A 120 -18.18 4.35 -11.85
C ARG A 120 -16.66 4.39 -11.98
N ILE A 121 -16.14 5.48 -12.55
CA ILE A 121 -14.69 5.71 -12.68
C ILE A 121 -14.36 6.99 -11.94
N GLU A 122 -13.39 6.90 -11.03
CA GLU A 122 -12.94 8.03 -10.22
C GLU A 122 -11.43 8.07 -10.14
N ASP A 123 -10.91 9.25 -9.82
CA ASP A 123 -9.50 9.38 -9.49
C ASP A 123 -9.17 8.66 -8.18
N SER A 124 -8.09 7.89 -8.17
CA SER A 124 -7.70 7.16 -6.97
C SER A 124 -7.05 8.04 -5.91
N PHE A 125 -6.42 9.13 -6.37
CA PHE A 125 -5.69 10.07 -5.53
C PHE A 125 -6.20 11.50 -5.78
N PRO A 126 -6.28 12.33 -4.73
CA PRO A 126 -6.66 13.73 -4.89
C PRO A 126 -5.58 14.54 -5.62
N ASN A 127 -5.97 15.68 -6.18
CA ASN A 127 -5.07 16.51 -7.01
C ASN A 127 -3.78 16.92 -6.29
N TYR A 128 -3.87 17.31 -5.00
CA TYR A 128 -2.69 17.70 -4.23
C TYR A 128 -1.66 16.56 -4.09
N MET A 129 -2.11 15.30 -4.13
CA MET A 129 -1.22 14.14 -4.07
C MET A 129 -0.65 13.82 -5.45
N LYS A 130 -1.47 13.95 -6.50
CA LYS A 130 -1.02 13.87 -7.88
C LYS A 130 0.01 14.94 -8.23
N GLU A 131 0.00 16.09 -7.57
CA GLU A 131 1.04 17.12 -7.73
C GLU A 131 2.40 16.72 -7.16
N ILE A 132 2.49 15.66 -6.33
CA ILE A 132 3.75 15.19 -5.73
C ILE A 132 4.47 14.20 -6.64
N PHE A 133 3.77 13.21 -7.18
CA PHE A 133 4.38 12.09 -7.92
C PHE A 133 3.87 12.03 -9.36
N ASN A 134 4.73 11.60 -10.30
CA ASN A 134 4.39 11.56 -11.72
C ASN A 134 3.30 10.54 -12.02
N GLU A 135 3.36 9.38 -11.37
CA GLU A 135 2.60 8.17 -11.71
C GLU A 135 1.15 8.21 -11.24
N LEU A 136 0.80 9.07 -10.28
CA LEU A 136 -0.55 9.06 -9.66
C LEU A 136 -1.65 9.62 -10.56
N ASN A 137 -1.29 10.33 -11.64
CA ASN A 137 -2.26 10.84 -12.60
C ASN A 137 -2.99 9.71 -13.35
N ASP A 138 -2.31 8.57 -13.51
CA ASP A 138 -2.79 7.45 -14.32
C ASP A 138 -3.69 6.49 -13.52
N PHE A 139 -3.73 6.61 -12.19
CA PHE A 139 -4.51 5.71 -11.34
C PHE A 139 -5.97 6.14 -11.23
N LYS A 140 -6.85 5.31 -11.78
CA LYS A 140 -8.29 5.44 -11.70
C LYS A 140 -8.88 4.26 -10.94
N ASN A 141 -9.72 4.55 -9.97
CA ASN A 141 -10.58 3.56 -9.36
C ASN A 141 -11.74 3.28 -10.31
N LYS A 142 -12.04 1.99 -10.52
CA LYS A 142 -13.14 1.55 -11.37
C LYS A 142 -14.01 0.57 -10.61
N GLN A 143 -15.31 0.81 -10.62
CA GLN A 143 -16.30 -0.16 -10.19
C GLN A 143 -17.25 -0.41 -11.36
N VAL A 144 -17.48 -1.68 -11.68
CA VAL A 144 -18.43 -2.10 -12.72
C VAL A 144 -19.43 -3.05 -12.10
N VAL A 145 -20.71 -2.74 -12.26
CA VAL A 145 -21.81 -3.64 -11.91
C VAL A 145 -22.47 -4.14 -13.18
N ASN A 146 -22.27 -5.42 -13.48
CA ASN A 146 -22.95 -6.11 -14.58
C ASN A 146 -24.22 -6.78 -14.03
N LYS A 147 -25.37 -6.18 -14.31
CA LYS A 147 -26.68 -6.66 -13.83
C LYS A 147 -27.08 -8.00 -14.47
N THR A 148 -26.73 -8.20 -15.74
CA THR A 148 -27.05 -9.43 -16.50
C THR A 148 -26.30 -10.64 -15.94
N GLU A 149 -25.00 -10.49 -15.69
CA GLU A 149 -24.16 -11.55 -15.13
C GLU A 149 -24.27 -11.63 -13.61
N LYS A 150 -24.97 -10.68 -12.97
CA LYS A 150 -25.02 -10.47 -11.52
C LYS A 150 -23.59 -10.45 -10.95
N ARG A 151 -22.72 -9.59 -11.48
CA ARG A 151 -21.32 -9.46 -11.03
C ARG A 151 -20.95 -8.03 -10.70
N VAL A 152 -20.07 -7.88 -9.73
CA VAL A 152 -19.38 -6.63 -9.44
C VAL A 152 -17.88 -6.85 -9.61
N THR A 153 -17.24 -5.96 -10.36
CA THR A 153 -15.78 -5.87 -10.40
C THR A 153 -15.34 -4.53 -9.81
N VAL A 154 -14.30 -4.57 -8.99
CA VAL A 154 -13.67 -3.40 -8.39
C VAL A 154 -12.19 -3.44 -8.70
N ASP A 155 -11.66 -2.32 -9.17
CA ASP A 155 -10.25 -2.06 -9.38
C ASP A 155 -9.93 -0.76 -8.60
N TYR A 156 -9.19 -0.88 -7.51
CA TYR A 156 -9.00 0.18 -6.53
C TYR A 156 -7.51 0.36 -6.20
N TYR A 157 -7.01 1.59 -6.27
CA TYR A 157 -5.64 1.90 -5.86
C TYR A 157 -5.63 2.58 -4.51
N PHE A 158 -4.72 2.15 -3.64
CA PHE A 158 -4.55 2.75 -2.32
C PHE A 158 -3.08 2.83 -1.93
N MET A 159 -2.81 3.73 -0.98
CA MET A 159 -1.46 3.97 -0.46
C MET A 159 -1.39 3.53 1.00
N THR A 160 -0.24 3.02 1.39
CA THR A 160 0.09 2.72 2.79
C THR A 160 1.45 3.29 3.15
N ILE A 161 1.72 3.44 4.45
CA ILE A 161 3.07 3.78 4.94
C ILE A 161 3.53 2.82 6.02
N LYS A 162 4.83 2.52 6.04
CA LYS A 162 5.47 1.69 7.05
C LYS A 162 6.71 2.38 7.60
N GLY A 163 6.80 2.47 8.92
CA GLY A 163 7.90 3.10 9.62
C GLY A 163 7.82 2.81 11.12
N VAL A 164 8.95 2.97 11.81
CA VAL A 164 9.03 2.76 13.26
C VAL A 164 9.26 4.09 13.96
N LYS A 165 8.73 4.23 15.17
CA LYS A 165 8.94 5.39 16.02
C LYS A 165 10.43 5.71 16.13
N ASP A 166 10.74 7.00 16.21
CA ASP A 166 12.08 7.60 16.28
C ASP A 166 12.95 7.42 15.02
N SER A 167 12.40 6.80 13.96
CA SER A 167 13.04 6.73 12.64
C SER A 167 12.94 8.07 11.92
N SER A 168 14.01 8.45 11.22
CA SER A 168 14.02 9.56 10.25
C SER A 168 13.56 9.13 8.86
N GLU A 169 13.18 7.87 8.69
CA GLU A 169 12.74 7.31 7.41
C GLU A 169 11.49 6.46 7.56
N PHE A 170 10.64 6.48 6.54
CA PHE A 170 9.55 5.54 6.36
C PHE A 170 9.44 5.14 4.89
N THR A 171 8.73 4.06 4.61
CA THR A 171 8.45 3.63 3.24
C THR A 171 6.98 3.84 2.92
N THR A 172 6.67 4.43 1.78
CA THR A 172 5.33 4.43 1.19
C THR A 172 5.19 3.33 0.14
N PHE A 173 4.00 2.75 0.07
CA PHE A 173 3.64 1.73 -0.91
C PHE A 173 2.34 2.11 -1.61
N ILE A 174 2.20 1.70 -2.87
CA ILE A 174 0.94 1.79 -3.60
C ILE A 174 0.55 0.40 -4.06
N TYR A 175 -0.67 0.01 -3.70
CA TYR A 175 -1.26 -1.26 -4.06
C TYR A 175 -2.39 -1.05 -5.07
N ASN A 176 -2.58 -2.07 -5.90
CA ASN A 176 -3.76 -2.25 -6.70
C ASN A 176 -4.58 -3.40 -6.12
N PHE A 177 -5.79 -3.12 -5.66
CA PHE A 177 -6.75 -4.10 -5.20
C PHE A 177 -7.76 -4.41 -6.29
N LYS A 178 -7.92 -5.69 -6.61
CA LYS A 178 -8.91 -6.19 -7.55
C LYS A 178 -9.87 -7.15 -6.88
N LEU A 179 -11.16 -6.93 -7.11
CA LEU A 179 -12.23 -7.81 -6.68
C LEU A 179 -13.10 -8.16 -7.89
N ASP A 180 -13.48 -9.41 -8.01
CA ASP A 180 -14.50 -9.89 -8.94
C ASP A 180 -15.42 -10.84 -8.20
N ALA A 181 -16.65 -10.39 -7.94
CA ALA A 181 -17.61 -11.10 -7.11
C ALA A 181 -18.96 -11.24 -7.80
N LYS A 182 -19.63 -12.36 -7.56
CA LYS A 182 -21.04 -12.53 -7.92
C LYS A 182 -21.92 -11.85 -6.87
N LEU A 183 -22.93 -11.12 -7.33
CA LEU A 183 -23.97 -10.53 -6.50
C LEU A 183 -24.90 -11.64 -5.98
N PRO A 184 -25.33 -11.56 -4.70
CA PRO A 184 -26.28 -12.52 -4.15
C PRO A 184 -27.62 -12.46 -4.90
N GLU A 185 -28.28 -13.62 -5.06
CA GLU A 185 -29.64 -13.64 -5.59
C GLU A 185 -30.63 -13.04 -4.58
N GLU A 186 -31.67 -12.37 -5.06
CA GLU A 186 -32.64 -11.59 -4.25
C GLU A 186 -33.44 -12.41 -3.22
N ASN A 187 -33.19 -13.73 -3.08
CA ASN A 187 -33.83 -14.60 -2.08
C ASN A 187 -32.82 -15.47 -1.31
N PRO A 188 -32.02 -14.91 -0.40
CA PRO A 188 -31.26 -15.73 0.53
C PRO A 188 -32.17 -16.11 1.70
N SER A 189 -32.76 -17.32 1.66
CA SER A 189 -33.32 -17.92 2.88
C SER A 189 -32.25 -17.88 3.99
N GLN A 190 -32.62 -17.37 5.16
CA GLN A 190 -31.78 -16.73 6.20
C GLN A 190 -30.71 -17.60 6.92
N ASN A 191 -29.94 -18.45 6.24
CA ASN A 191 -28.89 -19.26 6.88
C ASN A 191 -27.56 -19.31 6.12
N ASN A 192 -27.32 -18.41 5.17
CA ASN A 192 -26.08 -18.42 4.40
C ASN A 192 -24.94 -17.80 5.20
N VAL A 193 -23.94 -18.64 5.50
CA VAL A 193 -22.59 -18.27 5.91
C VAL A 193 -22.16 -17.06 5.10
N LYS A 194 -21.80 -15.94 5.75
CA LYS A 194 -21.19 -14.78 5.09
C LYS A 194 -19.85 -15.23 4.51
N GLU A 195 -19.84 -15.67 3.27
CA GLU A 195 -18.61 -15.97 2.57
C GLU A 195 -17.89 -14.63 2.33
N LYS A 196 -16.78 -14.43 3.03
CA LYS A 196 -15.94 -13.23 2.91
C LYS A 196 -15.47 -13.12 1.45
N LEU A 197 -15.80 -12.01 0.79
CA LEU A 197 -15.41 -11.79 -0.59
C LEU A 197 -13.89 -11.65 -0.67
N LYS A 198 -13.24 -12.49 -1.47
CA LYS A 198 -11.78 -12.48 -1.58
C LYS A 198 -11.34 -11.66 -2.79
N GLY A 199 -10.62 -10.57 -2.56
CA GLY A 199 -9.90 -9.86 -3.61
C GLY A 199 -8.40 -10.14 -3.57
N GLU A 200 -7.69 -9.55 -4.51
CA GLU A 200 -6.24 -9.66 -4.67
C GLU A 200 -5.61 -8.28 -4.64
N SER A 201 -4.66 -8.07 -3.72
CA SER A 201 -3.82 -6.87 -3.68
C SER A 201 -2.46 -7.13 -4.31
N THR A 202 -2.07 -6.30 -5.27
CA THR A 202 -0.76 -6.32 -5.92
C THR A 202 0.03 -5.07 -5.55
N LEU A 203 1.25 -5.23 -5.06
CA LEU A 203 2.16 -4.12 -4.82
C LEU A 203 2.67 -3.56 -6.16
N MET A 204 2.34 -2.30 -6.44
CA MET A 204 2.69 -1.64 -7.70
C MET A 204 3.93 -0.76 -7.55
N TYR A 205 3.99 0.03 -6.47
CA TYR A 205 5.08 0.98 -6.25
C TYR A 205 5.56 0.98 -4.80
N LYS A 206 6.84 1.29 -4.61
CA LYS A 206 7.48 1.48 -3.30
C LYS A 206 8.44 2.67 -3.34
N LYS A 207 8.51 3.46 -2.27
CA LYS A 207 9.52 4.52 -2.12
C LYS A 207 9.87 4.75 -0.65
N THR A 208 11.16 4.79 -0.34
CA THR A 208 11.65 5.27 0.96
C THR A 208 11.69 6.79 0.98
N ILE A 209 11.21 7.37 2.07
CA ILE A 209 11.07 8.80 2.32
C ILE A 209 11.90 9.15 3.54
N THR A 210 12.73 10.18 3.41
CA THR A 210 13.53 10.76 4.49
C THR A 210 12.83 11.99 5.05
N ILE A 211 12.72 12.06 6.37
CA ILE A 211 12.15 13.19 7.09
C ILE A 211 13.26 14.22 7.31
N SER A 212 13.12 15.41 6.71
CA SER A 212 14.16 16.46 6.70
C SER A 212 13.62 17.87 6.93
#